data_AF-A0A6J4KLX4-F1
#
_entry.id   AF-A0A6J4KLX4-F1
#
_cell.length_a   1.000
_cell.length_b   1.000
_cell.length_c   1.000
_cell.angle_alpha   90.00
_cell.angle_beta   90.00
_cell.angle_gamma   90.00
#
_symmetry.space_group_name_H-M   'P 1'
#
loop_
_entity.id
_entity.type
_entity.pdbx_description
1 polymer ?
#
loop_
_entity_poly.entity_id
_entity_poly.type
_entity_poly.pdbx_seq_one_letter_code
_entity_poly.pdbx_strand_id
1 'polypeptide(L)' 'MQTPLDRTQPPSFQEIREIYVTRAQSQTLPNGIKLHWLNAGEQPALRLEFIFAAGNWYEPP' A
#
# COMPACT_ATOMS: atom_id res chain seq x y z
N MET A 1 21.47 13.16 29.84
CA MET A 1 20.95 14.47 29.39
C MET A 1 21.04 14.48 27.87
N GLN A 2 19.92 14.47 27.15
CA GLN A 2 19.94 14.46 25.67
C GLN A 2 19.97 15.91 25.17
N THR A 3 20.90 16.25 24.29
CA THR A 3 21.06 17.61 23.74
C THR A 3 19.83 17.99 22.91
N PRO A 4 19.29 19.23 23.04
CA PRO A 4 18.15 19.68 22.25
C PRO A 4 18.46 19.70 20.74
N LEU A 5 17.47 19.30 19.93
CA LEU A 5 17.57 19.23 18.47
C LEU A 5 17.53 20.63 17.84
N ASP A 6 18.62 21.03 17.19
CA ASP A 6 18.70 22.26 16.40
C ASP A 6 17.96 22.09 15.06
N ARG A 7 16.94 22.91 14.83
CA ARG A 7 16.10 22.88 13.60
C ARG A 7 16.59 23.82 12.50
N THR A 8 17.73 24.49 12.69
CA THR A 8 18.31 25.42 11.71
C THR A 8 19.30 24.75 10.78
N GLN A 9 19.85 23.60 11.16
CA GLN A 9 20.77 22.81 10.35
C GLN A 9 20.08 21.55 9.82
N PRO A 10 20.19 21.25 8.51
CA PRO A 10 19.67 20.02 7.97
C PRO A 10 20.47 18.82 8.52
N PRO A 11 19.86 17.63 8.59
CA PRO A 11 20.59 16.40 8.86
C PRO A 11 21.71 16.18 7.84
N SER A 12 22.78 15.50 8.25
CA SER A 12 23.81 15.03 7.32
C SER A 12 23.20 14.13 6.24
N PHE A 13 23.78 14.15 5.04
CA PHE A 13 23.41 13.21 3.97
C PHE A 13 23.41 11.77 4.48
N GLN A 14 22.36 11.01 4.15
CA GLN A 14 22.21 9.61 4.51
C GLN A 14 22.01 8.80 3.24
N GLU A 15 22.87 7.81 3.03
CA GLU A 15 22.73 6.85 1.93
C GLU A 15 21.55 5.90 2.21
N ILE A 16 20.74 5.63 1.18
CA ILE A 16 19.66 4.65 1.29
C ILE A 16 20.29 3.25 1.33
N ARG A 17 20.27 2.61 2.50
CA ARG A 17 20.86 1.27 2.68
C ARG A 17 19.92 0.17 2.21
N GLU A 18 18.64 0.28 2.54
CA GLU A 18 17.63 -0.76 2.28
C GLU A 18 16.27 -0.13 2.00
N ILE A 19 15.52 -0.71 1.07
CA ILE A 19 14.13 -0.33 0.76
C ILE A 19 13.27 -1.59 0.89
N TYR A 20 12.21 -1.49 1.69
CA TYR A 20 11.26 -2.57 1.87
C TYR A 20 9.95 -2.24 1.16
N VAL A 21 9.69 -2.89 0.04
CA VAL A 21 8.42 -2.77 -0.68
C VAL A 21 7.46 -3.86 -0.19
N THR A 22 6.38 -3.45 0.48
CA THR A 22 5.35 -4.38 0.93
C THR A 22 4.68 -5.03 -0.26
N ARG A 23 4.64 -6.37 -0.27
CA ARG A 23 3.95 -7.14 -1.32
C ARG A 23 2.50 -7.38 -0.95
N ALA A 24 1.61 -7.26 -1.94
CA ALA A 24 0.22 -7.62 -1.77
C ALA A 24 0.10 -9.13 -1.47
N GLN A 25 -0.64 -9.45 -0.42
CA GLN A 25 -1.06 -10.81 -0.13
C GLN A 25 -2.29 -11.14 -0.97
N SER A 26 -2.44 -12.40 -1.36
CA SER A 26 -3.51 -12.84 -2.24
C SER A 26 -4.07 -14.18 -1.79
N GLN A 27 -5.39 -14.33 -1.85
CA GLN A 27 -6.05 -15.63 -1.66
C GLN A 27 -7.23 -15.76 -2.61
N THR A 28 -7.58 -17.00 -2.95
CA THR A 28 -8.83 -17.30 -3.65
C THR A 28 -9.87 -17.72 -2.62
N LEU A 29 -10.99 -17.02 -2.57
CA LEU A 29 -12.10 -17.32 -1.69
C LEU A 29 -12.85 -18.58 -2.15
N PRO A 30 -13.66 -19.23 -1.29
CA PRO A 30 -14.40 -20.45 -1.66
C PRO A 30 -15.34 -20.29 -2.87
N ASN A 31 -15.79 -19.06 -3.15
CA ASN A 31 -16.61 -18.73 -4.31
C ASN A 31 -15.79 -18.40 -5.58
N GLY A 32 -14.47 -18.61 -5.55
CA GLY A 32 -13.56 -18.37 -6.68
C GLY A 32 -13.08 -16.93 -6.84
N ILE A 33 -13.54 -15.99 -6.02
CA ILE A 33 -13.10 -14.58 -6.10
C ILE A 33 -11.67 -14.44 -5.55
N LYS A 34 -10.82 -13.68 -6.26
CA LYS A 34 -9.49 -13.30 -5.77
C LYS A 34 -9.60 -12.12 -4.81
N LEU A 35 -9.11 -12.29 -3.60
CA LEU A 35 -8.93 -11.23 -2.61
C LEU A 35 -7.46 -10.86 -2.55
N HIS A 36 -7.16 -9.58 -2.75
CA HIS A 36 -5.83 -9.00 -2.61
C HIS A 36 -5.85 -7.97 -1.48
N TRP A 37 -4.84 -7.96 -0.62
CA TRP A 37 -4.73 -6.96 0.45
C TRP A 37 -3.27 -6.59 0.72
N LEU A 38 -3.08 -5.38 1.23
CA LEU A 38 -1.79 -4.82 1.55
C LEU A 38 -1.87 -4.11 2.90
N ASN A 39 -1.10 -4.59 3.87
CA ASN A 39 -0.95 -3.92 5.17
C ASN A 39 0.23 -2.95 5.09
N ALA A 40 0.02 -1.80 4.45
CA ALA A 40 1.05 -0.77 4.24
C ALA A 40 0.69 0.61 4.78
N GLY A 41 -0.40 0.74 5.54
CA GLY A 41 -0.84 2.02 6.12
C GLY A 41 -0.29 2.24 7.53
N GLU A 42 0.20 3.45 7.80
CA GLU A 42 0.46 3.92 9.18
C GLU A 42 -0.79 4.54 9.82
N GLN A 43 -1.77 4.93 9.01
CA GLN A 43 -3.00 5.57 9.44
C GLN A 43 -4.13 4.55 9.64
N PRO A 44 -5.08 4.79 10.56
CA PRO A 44 -6.21 3.89 10.83
C PRO A 44 -7.31 4.02 9.75
N ALA A 45 -6.94 3.87 8.48
CA ALA A 45 -7.85 3.98 7.34
C ALA A 45 -7.82 2.69 6.50
N LEU A 46 -9.00 2.31 5.99
CA LEU A 46 -9.15 1.18 5.07
C LEU A 46 -9.57 1.69 3.69
N ARG A 47 -8.85 1.27 2.65
CA ARG A 47 -9.28 1.40 1.25
C ARG A 47 -9.79 0.05 0.76
N LEU A 48 -11.03 0.01 0.31
CA LEU A 48 -11.68 -1.17 -0.23
C LEU A 48 -12.11 -0.91 -1.68
N GLU A 49 -11.80 -1.84 -2.57
CA GLU A 49 -12.12 -1.77 -3.99
C GLU A 49 -12.76 -3.07 -4.46
N PHE A 50 -13.74 -2.95 -5.35
CA PHE A 50 -14.34 -4.08 -6.06
C PHE A 50 -14.09 -3.88 -7.55
N ILE A 51 -13.40 -4.84 -8.17
CA ILE A 51 -13.04 -4.80 -9.58
C ILE A 51 -13.82 -5.90 -10.29
N PHE A 52 -14.61 -5.51 -11.29
CA PHE A 52 -15.44 -6.43 -12.07
C PHE A 52 -14.93 -6.48 -13.51
N ALA A 53 -14.84 -7.69 -14.07
CA ALA A 53 -14.68 -7.87 -15.51
C ALA A 53 -16.02 -7.56 -16.20
N ALA A 54 -16.23 -6.28 -16.49
CA ALA A 54 -17.47 -5.73 -17.06
C ALA A 54 -17.14 -4.61 -18.07
N GLY A 55 -18.17 -3.99 -18.64
CA GLY A 55 -18.06 -2.86 -19.56
C GLY A 55 -18.72 -3.14 -20.91
N ASN A 56 -18.61 -2.17 -21.82
CA ASN A 56 -19.33 -2.14 -23.12
C ASN A 56 -19.07 -3.38 -24.00
N TRP A 57 -17.95 -4.08 -23.80
CA TRP A 57 -17.68 -5.34 -24.49
C TRP A 57 -18.74 -6.42 -24.20
N TYR A 58 -19.39 -6.35 -23.05
CA TYR A 58 -20.42 -7.28 -22.60
C TYR A 58 -21.85 -6.75 -22.82
N GLU A 59 -22.01 -5.58 -23.45
CA GLU A 59 -23.32 -5.01 -23.74
C GLU A 59 -23.92 -5.67 -24.99
N PRO A 60 -25.18 -6.13 -24.94
CA PRO A 60 -25.85 -6.67 -26.11
C PRO A 60 -26.04 -5.59 -27.19
N PRO A 61 -26.04 -5.97 -28.48
CA PRO A 61 -26.28 -5.03 -29.58
C PRO A 61 -27.69 -4.46 -29.59
#